data_AF-A0A0X8E277-F1
#
_entry.id   AF-A0A0X8E277-F1
#
_cell.length_a   1.000
_cell.length_b   1.000
_cell.length_c   1.000
_cell.angle_alpha   90.00
_cell.angle_beta   90.00
_cell.angle_gamma   90.00
#
_symmetry.space_group_name_H-M   'P 1'
#
loop_
_entity.id
_entity.type
_entity.pdbx_description
1 polymer ?
#
loop_
_entity_poly.entity_id
_entity_poly.type
_entity_poly.pdbx_seq_one_letter_code
_entity_poly.pdbx_strand_id
1 'polypeptide(L)'
;MTADKLSRTLTTRFKTPRDRFRVTRPLPIVLQLGFWLLIAQIAASIVGSIASAAQYGWPPTLAGRPPIGAGVSTAAAVFLLLILVFHTALALLVRRGVNWARILVTMFCALNVVMTVGQLDLLIQIENVAHVAAVVLIWLPRSNEFFRQIKKDREAHRSLQFS
;
A
#
# COMPACT_ATOMS: atom_id res chain seq x y z
N MET A 1 26.70 -1.49 39.87
CA MET A 1 25.78 -0.51 39.24
C MET A 1 24.36 -1.01 39.49
N THR A 2 23.65 -0.38 40.42
CA THR A 2 22.48 -0.94 41.14
C THR A 2 21.20 -0.87 40.31
N ALA A 3 20.37 -1.92 40.40
CA ALA A 3 19.09 -2.08 39.68
C ALA A 3 18.13 -0.88 39.85
N ASP A 4 18.24 -0.15 40.96
CA ASP A 4 17.48 1.06 41.26
C ASP A 4 17.78 2.24 40.29
N LYS A 5 18.99 2.33 39.72
CA LYS A 5 19.27 3.34 38.70
C LYS A 5 18.60 3.03 37.37
N LEU A 6 18.47 1.75 37.01
CA LEU A 6 17.83 1.33 35.76
C LEU A 6 16.31 1.56 35.81
N SER A 7 15.65 1.28 36.94
CA SER A 7 14.20 1.47 37.09
C SER A 7 13.78 2.94 36.97
N ARG A 8 14.54 3.87 37.58
CA ARG A 8 14.26 5.32 37.54
C ARG A 8 14.51 5.95 36.17
N THR A 9 15.43 5.39 35.39
CA THR A 9 15.70 5.89 34.03
C THR A 9 14.60 5.45 33.05
N LEU A 10 13.93 4.34 33.31
CA LEU A 10 12.86 3.81 32.45
C LEU A 10 11.50 4.47 32.69
N THR A 11 11.20 4.91 33.91
CA THR A 11 9.93 5.56 34.25
C THR A 11 9.80 7.00 33.73
N THR A 12 10.91 7.68 33.45
CA THR A 12 10.90 9.07 32.95
C THR A 12 10.70 9.20 31.45
N ARG A 13 10.84 8.10 30.68
CA ARG A 13 10.83 8.16 29.21
C ARG A 13 9.45 8.09 28.56
N PHE A 14 8.42 7.67 29.30
CA PHE A 14 7.07 7.50 28.75
C PHE A 14 6.03 8.15 29.68
N LYS A 15 5.64 9.39 29.38
CA LYS A 15 4.72 10.20 30.20
C LYS A 15 3.28 9.69 30.16
N THR A 16 2.87 8.98 29.10
CA THR A 16 1.55 8.34 29.01
C THR A 16 1.61 6.98 28.27
N PRO A 17 0.66 6.05 28.51
CA PRO A 17 0.54 4.82 27.72
C PRO A 17 0.36 5.02 26.22
N ARG A 18 -0.17 6.18 25.81
CA ARG A 18 -0.41 6.54 24.40
C ARG A 18 0.85 7.05 23.69
N ASP A 19 1.82 7.58 24.43
CA ASP A 19 3.12 7.99 23.88
C ASP A 19 3.99 6.79 23.45
N ARG A 20 3.62 5.57 23.87
CA ARG A 20 4.32 4.32 23.53
C ARG A 20 4.16 3.89 22.06
N PHE A 21 3.25 4.51 21.30
CA PHE A 21 2.92 4.08 19.93
C PHE A 21 3.03 5.17 18.87
N ARG A 22 3.40 6.40 19.24
CA ARG A 22 3.67 7.45 18.25
C ARG A 22 5.14 7.41 17.88
N VAL A 23 5.45 6.74 16.76
CA VAL A 23 6.65 7.10 16.01
C VAL A 23 6.40 8.49 15.44
N THR A 24 6.79 9.54 16.18
CA THR A 24 6.68 10.95 15.76
C THR A 24 7.74 11.35 14.74
N ARG A 25 8.38 10.38 14.07
CA ARG A 25 9.43 10.66 13.10
C ARG A 25 8.80 11.20 11.81
N PRO A 26 9.33 12.28 11.24
CA PRO A 26 8.86 12.78 9.95
C PRO A 26 9.06 11.70 8.89
N LEU A 27 8.05 11.49 8.05
CA LEU A 27 8.16 10.57 6.92
C LEU A 27 9.21 11.12 5.95
N PRO A 28 10.14 10.29 5.45
CA PRO A 28 11.04 10.71 4.39
C PRO A 28 10.26 11.18 3.17
N ILE A 29 10.63 12.32 2.58
CA ILE A 29 9.96 12.87 1.39
C ILE A 29 9.89 11.87 0.24
N VAL A 30 10.95 11.06 0.08
CA VAL A 30 11.05 9.99 -0.91
C VAL A 30 9.95 8.93 -0.72
N LEU A 31 9.70 8.52 0.54
CA LEU A 31 8.63 7.58 0.87
C LEU A 31 7.25 8.22 0.69
N GLN A 32 7.12 9.51 0.99
CA GLN A 32 5.88 10.25 0.79
C GLN A 32 5.52 10.36 -0.69
N LEU A 33 6.51 10.63 -1.56
CA LEU A 33 6.35 10.63 -3.01
C LEU A 33 5.96 9.24 -3.52
N GLY A 34 6.67 8.19 -3.08
CA GLY A 34 6.33 6.80 -3.45
C GLY A 34 4.91 6.43 -3.03
N PHE A 35 4.49 6.83 -1.83
CA PHE A 35 3.10 6.66 -1.38
C PHE A 35 2.09 7.35 -2.31
N TRP A 36 2.33 8.61 -2.68
CA TRP A 36 1.42 9.33 -3.57
C TRP A 36 1.39 8.75 -4.99
N LEU A 37 2.50 8.21 -5.49
CA LEU A 37 2.53 7.51 -6.76
C LEU A 37 1.70 6.22 -6.74
N LEU A 38 1.71 5.45 -5.64
CA LEU A 38 0.80 4.31 -5.48
C LEU A 38 -0.66 4.76 -5.51
N ILE A 39 -0.99 5.86 -4.82
CA ILE A 39 -2.36 6.40 -4.84
C ILE A 39 -2.75 6.89 -6.24
N ALA A 40 -1.83 7.54 -6.96
CA ALA A 40 -2.08 7.99 -8.33
C ALA A 40 -2.29 6.81 -9.30
N GLN A 41 -1.50 5.74 -9.16
CA GLN A 41 -1.68 4.50 -9.90
C GLN A 41 -3.06 3.87 -9.66
N ILE A 42 -3.45 3.75 -8.39
CA ILE A 42 -4.78 3.28 -7.98
C ILE A 42 -5.87 4.15 -8.61
N ALA A 43 -5.75 5.48 -8.55
CA ALA A 43 -6.70 6.39 -9.17
C ALA A 43 -6.77 6.22 -10.70
N ALA A 44 -5.63 6.08 -11.37
CA ALA A 44 -5.56 5.86 -12.82
C ALA A 44 -6.25 4.55 -13.23
N SER A 45 -6.04 3.46 -12.49
CA SER A 45 -6.71 2.18 -12.75
C SER A 45 -8.24 2.27 -12.63
N ILE A 46 -8.76 3.09 -11.70
CA ILE A 46 -10.22 3.34 -11.59
C ILE A 46 -10.73 4.04 -12.84
N VAL A 47 -10.03 5.10 -13.29
CA VAL A 47 -10.38 5.84 -14.50
C VAL A 47 -10.37 4.92 -15.72
N GLY A 48 -9.33 4.09 -15.87
CA GLY A 48 -9.23 3.10 -16.95
C GLY A 48 -10.34 2.05 -16.89
N SER A 49 -10.71 1.59 -15.70
CA SER A 49 -11.81 0.64 -15.49
C SER A 49 -13.16 1.24 -15.87
N ILE A 50 -13.42 2.51 -15.52
CA ILE A 50 -14.65 3.22 -15.88
C ILE A 50 -14.71 3.47 -17.39
N ALA A 51 -13.60 3.91 -18.00
CA ALA A 51 -13.51 4.12 -19.44
C ALA A 51 -13.77 2.83 -20.22
N SER A 52 -13.19 1.71 -19.75
CA SER A 52 -13.45 0.39 -20.31
C SER A 52 -14.92 0.01 -20.18
N ALA A 53 -15.51 0.14 -18.98
CA ALA A 53 -16.92 -0.16 -18.75
C ALA A 53 -17.87 0.66 -19.64
N ALA A 54 -17.54 1.92 -19.93
CA ALA A 54 -18.32 2.77 -20.82
C ALA A 54 -18.31 2.28 -22.29
N GLN A 55 -17.22 1.65 -22.74
CA GLN A 55 -17.11 1.10 -24.10
C GLN A 55 -17.94 -0.17 -24.29
N TYR A 56 -18.09 -1.00 -23.25
CA TYR A 56 -18.81 -2.28 -23.35
C TYR A 56 -20.34 -2.15 -23.35
N GLY A 57 -20.88 -0.96 -23.08
CA GLY A 57 -22.32 -0.71 -23.04
C GLY A 57 -23.01 -1.40 -21.85
N TRP A 58 -24.00 -0.74 -21.25
CA TRP A 58 -24.83 -1.39 -20.23
C TRP A 58 -25.62 -2.53 -20.89
N PRO A 59 -25.67 -3.74 -20.31
CA PRO A 59 -26.39 -4.84 -20.95
C PRO A 59 -27.89 -4.48 -21.04
N PRO A 60 -28.55 -4.73 -22.18
CA PRO A 60 -29.98 -4.50 -22.33
C PRO A 60 -30.76 -5.57 -21.55
N THR A 61 -30.72 -5.53 -20.22
CA THR A 61 -31.48 -6.43 -19.35
C THR A 61 -32.95 -6.01 -19.20
N LEU A 62 -33.47 -5.12 -20.04
CA LEU A 62 -34.89 -4.81 -20.14
C LEU A 62 -35.70 -5.88 -20.93
N ALA A 63 -35.06 -6.97 -21.39
CA ALA A 63 -35.70 -7.99 -22.25
C ALA A 63 -35.90 -9.39 -21.59
N GLY A 64 -35.79 -9.51 -20.27
CA GLY A 64 -36.31 -10.70 -19.56
C GLY A 64 -35.50 -12.01 -19.66
N ARG A 65 -34.23 -11.97 -20.09
CA ARG A 65 -33.30 -13.11 -20.01
C ARG A 65 -32.05 -12.66 -19.25
N PRO A 66 -31.59 -13.32 -18.17
CA PRO A 66 -30.30 -12.99 -17.60
C PRO A 66 -29.22 -13.47 -18.58
N PRO A 67 -28.50 -12.58 -19.29
CA PRO A 67 -27.36 -13.05 -20.05
C PRO A 67 -26.36 -13.60 -19.05
N ILE A 68 -25.74 -14.73 -19.35
CA ILE A 68 -24.60 -15.29 -18.60
C ILE A 68 -23.53 -14.19 -18.37
N GLY A 69 -23.48 -13.15 -19.22
CA GLY A 69 -22.65 -11.95 -19.07
C GLY A 69 -23.00 -10.98 -17.93
N ALA A 70 -24.26 -10.89 -17.46
CA ALA A 70 -24.62 -9.96 -16.37
C ALA A 70 -24.02 -10.41 -15.03
N GLY A 71 -24.15 -11.69 -14.67
CA GLY A 71 -23.56 -12.23 -13.45
C GLY A 71 -22.02 -12.19 -13.45
N VAL A 72 -21.40 -12.48 -14.61
CA VAL A 72 -19.94 -12.36 -14.79
C VAL A 72 -19.47 -10.91 -14.65
N SER A 73 -20.23 -9.93 -15.16
CA SER A 73 -19.89 -8.51 -15.05
C SER A 73 -19.95 -7.99 -13.61
N THR A 74 -20.95 -8.41 -12.82
CA THR A 74 -21.07 -8.00 -11.41
C THR A 74 -19.97 -8.62 -10.55
N ALA A 75 -19.67 -9.91 -10.75
CA ALA A 75 -18.58 -10.58 -10.04
C ALA A 75 -17.21 -9.94 -10.36
N ALA A 76 -16.96 -9.62 -11.63
CA ALA A 76 -15.75 -8.92 -12.04
C ALA A 76 -15.65 -7.52 -11.40
N ALA A 77 -16.74 -6.75 -11.38
CA ALA A 77 -16.75 -5.43 -10.74
C ALA A 77 -16.47 -5.51 -9.23
N VAL A 78 -17.08 -6.47 -8.52
CA VAL A 78 -16.83 -6.69 -7.09
C VAL A 78 -15.38 -7.12 -6.85
N PHE A 79 -14.85 -8.00 -7.69
CA PHE A 79 -13.46 -8.45 -7.60
C PHE A 79 -12.46 -7.32 -7.83
N LEU A 80 -12.70 -6.45 -8.83
CA LEU A 80 -11.89 -5.25 -9.08
C LEU A 80 -11.93 -4.30 -7.88
N LEU A 81 -13.10 -4.09 -7.27
CA LEU A 81 -13.24 -3.26 -6.08
C LEU A 81 -12.44 -3.82 -4.90
N LEU A 82 -12.46 -5.13 -4.68
CA LEU A 82 -11.67 -5.79 -3.64
C LEU A 82 -10.17 -5.60 -3.87
N ILE A 83 -9.71 -5.76 -5.11
CA ILE A 83 -8.30 -5.52 -5.49
C ILE A 83 -7.91 -4.06 -5.19
N LEU A 84 -8.77 -3.10 -5.51
CA LEU A 84 -8.53 -1.67 -5.29
C LEU A 84 -8.40 -1.33 -3.80
N VAL A 85 -9.32 -1.82 -2.98
CA VAL A 85 -9.29 -1.65 -1.52
C VAL A 85 -8.02 -2.29 -0.95
N PHE A 86 -7.67 -3.48 -1.43
CA PHE A 86 -6.48 -4.19 -1.01
C PHE A 86 -5.18 -3.44 -1.35
N HIS A 87 -5.03 -2.92 -2.58
CA HIS A 87 -3.87 -2.11 -2.97
C HIS A 87 -3.78 -0.81 -2.16
N THR A 88 -4.92 -0.17 -1.90
CA THR A 88 -4.98 1.02 -1.04
C THR A 88 -4.52 0.70 0.39
N ALA A 89 -4.95 -0.44 0.94
CA ALA A 89 -4.51 -0.90 2.25
C ALA A 89 -3.00 -1.16 2.28
N LEU A 90 -2.43 -1.78 1.24
CA LEU A 90 -0.98 -1.97 1.12
C LEU A 90 -0.23 -0.63 1.10
N ALA A 91 -0.69 0.35 0.33
CA ALA A 91 -0.08 1.68 0.29
C ALA A 91 -0.07 2.35 1.68
N LEU A 92 -1.19 2.25 2.42
CA LEU A 92 -1.28 2.75 3.79
C LEU A 92 -0.35 2.00 4.76
N LEU A 93 -0.22 0.67 4.62
CA LEU A 93 0.69 -0.14 5.44
C LEU A 93 2.16 0.18 5.17
N VAL A 94 2.54 0.40 3.90
CA VAL A 94 3.88 0.88 3.53
C VAL A 94 4.15 2.23 4.19
N ARG A 95 3.20 3.17 4.13
CA ARG A 95 3.30 4.48 4.79
C ARG A 95 3.45 4.38 6.31
N ARG A 96 2.91 3.32 6.93
CA ARG A 96 3.04 3.00 8.37
C ARG A 96 4.33 2.27 8.73
N GLY A 97 5.25 2.04 7.79
CA GLY A 97 6.52 1.38 8.09
C GLY A 97 6.43 -0.15 8.17
N VAL A 98 5.42 -0.76 7.56
CA VAL A 98 5.25 -2.23 7.56
C VAL A 98 6.12 -2.86 6.48
N ASN A 99 7.11 -3.66 6.87
CA ASN A 99 8.11 -4.17 5.94
C ASN A 99 7.57 -5.23 4.96
N TRP A 100 6.66 -6.11 5.41
CA TRP A 100 6.07 -7.15 4.53
C TRP A 100 5.21 -6.54 3.40
N ALA A 101 4.56 -5.41 3.66
CA ALA A 101 3.76 -4.72 2.66
C ALA A 101 4.61 -4.24 1.46
N ARG A 102 5.88 -3.88 1.68
CA ARG A 102 6.80 -3.46 0.60
C ARG A 102 7.07 -4.59 -0.39
N ILE A 103 7.26 -5.80 0.12
CA ILE A 103 7.50 -6.99 -0.70
C ILE A 103 6.27 -7.27 -1.55
N LEU A 104 5.08 -7.24 -0.95
CA LEU A 104 3.83 -7.43 -1.69
C LEU A 104 3.61 -6.38 -2.77
N VAL A 105 3.79 -5.09 -2.46
CA VAL A 105 3.68 -4.03 -3.48
C VAL A 105 4.66 -4.27 -4.64
N THR A 106 5.88 -4.74 -4.35
CA THR A 106 6.86 -5.09 -5.39
C THR A 106 6.41 -6.29 -6.23
N MET A 107 5.85 -7.33 -5.60
CA MET A 107 5.30 -8.49 -6.30
C MET A 107 4.12 -8.12 -7.19
N PHE A 108 3.18 -7.31 -6.70
CA PHE A 108 2.04 -6.85 -7.50
C PHE A 108 2.47 -5.93 -8.63
N CYS A 109 3.45 -5.06 -8.41
CA CYS A 109 4.05 -4.25 -9.48
C CYS A 109 4.68 -5.15 -10.56
N ALA A 110 5.50 -6.12 -10.18
CA ALA A 110 6.11 -7.05 -11.14
C ALA A 110 5.04 -7.86 -11.91
N LEU A 111 4.02 -8.36 -11.21
CA LEU A 111 2.91 -9.08 -11.82
C LEU A 111 2.13 -8.19 -12.81
N ASN A 112 1.82 -6.96 -12.41
CA ASN A 112 1.10 -5.99 -13.23
C ASN A 112 1.88 -5.63 -14.50
N VAL A 113 3.19 -5.41 -14.40
CA VAL A 113 4.06 -5.19 -15.56
C VAL A 113 4.04 -6.41 -16.48
N VAL A 114 4.24 -7.63 -15.95
CA VAL A 114 4.23 -8.87 -16.76
C VAL A 114 2.90 -9.06 -17.48
N MET A 115 1.77 -8.82 -16.80
CA MET A 115 0.43 -9.00 -17.36
C MET A 115 0.06 -7.96 -18.43
N THR A 116 0.77 -6.83 -18.46
CA THR A 116 0.52 -5.72 -19.40
C THR A 116 1.58 -5.63 -20.49
N VAL A 117 2.54 -6.56 -20.54
CA VAL A 117 3.53 -6.65 -21.62
C VAL A 117 2.81 -6.81 -22.96
N GLY A 118 3.17 -5.97 -23.93
CA GLY A 118 2.61 -5.98 -25.28
C GLY A 118 1.31 -5.18 -25.45
N GLN A 119 0.75 -4.62 -24.37
CA GLN A 119 -0.38 -3.70 -24.47
C GLN A 119 0.10 -2.31 -24.93
N LEU A 120 -0.54 -1.75 -25.95
CA LEU A 120 -0.20 -0.44 -26.51
C LEU A 120 -1.02 0.72 -25.93
N ASP A 121 -1.85 0.44 -24.92
CA ASP A 121 -2.66 1.46 -24.27
C ASP A 121 -1.78 2.43 -23.46
N LEU A 122 -1.80 3.71 -23.85
CA LEU A 122 -0.97 4.75 -23.23
C LEU A 122 -1.28 4.95 -21.75
N LEU A 123 -2.55 4.79 -21.33
CA LEU A 123 -2.95 4.96 -19.94
C LEU A 123 -2.35 3.84 -19.07
N ILE A 124 -2.39 2.60 -19.56
CA ILE A 124 -1.77 1.44 -18.89
C ILE A 124 -0.25 1.64 -18.77
N GLN A 125 0.40 2.16 -19.81
CA GLN A 125 1.85 2.40 -19.75
C GLN A 125 2.22 3.50 -18.75
N ILE A 126 1.45 4.59 -18.68
CA ILE A 126 1.66 5.64 -17.68
C ILE A 126 1.45 5.10 -16.26
N GLU A 127 0.43 4.28 -16.06
CA GLU A 127 0.15 3.61 -14.80
C GLU A 127 1.34 2.73 -14.35
N ASN A 128 1.85 1.89 -15.25
CA ASN A 128 2.99 1.02 -15.00
C ASN A 128 4.24 1.83 -14.59
N VAL A 129 4.54 2.90 -15.31
CA VAL A 129 5.70 3.77 -15.00
C VAL A 129 5.54 4.39 -13.61
N ALA A 130 4.35 4.87 -13.26
CA ALA A 130 4.08 5.40 -11.92
C ALA A 130 4.25 4.33 -10.84
N HIS A 131 3.76 3.11 -11.08
CA HIS A 131 3.86 1.99 -10.14
C HIS A 131 5.33 1.58 -9.91
N VAL A 132 6.11 1.44 -10.98
CA VAL A 132 7.53 1.10 -10.92
C VAL A 132 8.31 2.20 -10.20
N ALA A 133 8.08 3.47 -10.54
CA ALA A 133 8.70 4.59 -9.85
C ALA A 133 8.38 4.59 -8.35
N ALA A 134 7.13 4.31 -7.96
CA ALA A 134 6.75 4.19 -6.57
C ALA A 134 7.54 3.09 -5.83
N VAL A 135 7.66 1.91 -6.45
CA VAL A 135 8.43 0.79 -5.91
C VAL A 135 9.89 1.17 -5.73
N VAL A 136 10.53 1.78 -6.72
CA VAL A 136 11.92 2.23 -6.63
C VAL A 136 12.10 3.20 -5.46
N LEU A 137 11.22 4.20 -5.32
CA LEU A 137 11.29 5.16 -4.22
C LEU A 137 11.14 4.50 -2.83
N ILE A 138 10.30 3.47 -2.73
CA ILE A 138 10.13 2.68 -1.50
C ILE A 138 11.42 1.93 -1.13
N TRP A 139 12.23 1.51 -2.11
CA TRP A 139 13.47 0.76 -1.90
C TRP A 139 14.74 1.61 -1.79
N LEU A 140 14.66 2.92 -2.00
CA LEU A 140 15.81 3.81 -1.84
C LEU A 140 16.39 3.78 -0.40
N PRO A 141 17.71 4.05 -0.24
CA PRO A 141 18.39 4.00 1.06
C PRO A 141 17.70 4.83 2.15
N ARG A 142 17.24 6.04 1.79
CA ARG A 142 16.54 6.94 2.71
C ARG A 142 15.21 6.37 3.21
N SER A 143 14.49 5.64 2.36
CA SER A 143 13.28 4.91 2.75
C SER A 143 13.63 3.70 3.62
N ASN A 144 14.68 2.96 3.28
CA ASN A 144 15.17 1.82 4.08
C ASN A 144 15.56 2.21 5.50
N GLU A 145 16.19 3.37 5.69
CA GLU A 145 16.51 3.91 7.02
C GLU A 145 15.27 4.07 7.89
N PHE A 146 14.19 4.63 7.33
CA PHE A 146 12.92 4.73 8.03
C PHE A 146 12.39 3.36 8.47
N PHE A 147 12.32 2.37 7.56
CA PHE A 147 11.83 1.03 7.91
C PHE A 147 12.70 0.33 8.97
N ARG A 148 14.03 0.47 8.90
CA ARG A 148 14.96 -0.07 9.90
C ARG A 148 14.74 0.56 11.27
N GLN A 149 14.52 1.86 11.33
CA GLN A 149 14.26 2.58 12.57
C GLN A 149 12.94 2.10 13.20
N ILE A 150 11.86 1.98 12.42
CA ILE A 150 10.58 1.42 12.90
C ILE A 150 10.74 0.01 13.46
N LYS A 151 11.54 -0.83 12.79
CA LYS A 151 11.82 -2.20 13.26
C LYS A 151 12.52 -2.18 14.63
N LYS A 152 13.57 -1.37 14.79
CA LYS A 152 14.29 -1.20 16.06
C LYS A 152 13.37 -0.71 17.17
N ASP A 153 12.49 0.25 16.87
CA ASP A 153 11.53 0.77 17.85
C ASP A 153 10.57 -0.36 18.31
N ARG A 154 10.05 -1.17 17.39
CA ARG A 154 9.19 -2.33 17.71
C ARG A 154 9.91 -3.40 18.53
N GLU A 155 11.17 -3.68 18.22
CA GLU A 155 12.00 -4.64 18.97
C GLU A 155 12.27 -4.15 20.40
N ALA A 156 12.61 -2.87 20.56
CA ALA A 156 12.79 -2.25 21.88
C ALA A 156 11.50 -2.27 22.71
N HIS A 157 10.34 -2.05 22.08
CA HIS A 157 9.05 -2.21 22.77
C HIS A 157 8.78 -3.65 23.18
N ARG A 158 9.11 -4.61 22.31
CA ARG A 158 8.94 -6.04 22.59
C ARG A 158 9.80 -6.48 23.79
N SER A 159 11.06 -6.03 23.86
CA SER A 159 11.92 -6.37 25.00
C SER A 159 11.43 -5.82 26.33
N LEU A 160 10.73 -4.67 26.34
CA LEU A 160 10.14 -4.08 27.54
C LEU A 160 8.87 -4.78 28.02
N GLN A 161 8.20 -5.57 27.18
CA GLN A 161 6.99 -6.31 27.56
C GLN A 161 7.30 -7.64 28.27
N PHE A 162 8.52 -8.17 28.10
CA PHE A 162 8.91 -9.49 28.58
C PHE A 162 10.09 -9.44 29.57
N SER A 163 10.45 -8.26 30.09
CA SER A 163 11.41 -8.06 31.19
C SER A 163 10.68 -7.71 32.47
#